data_AF-A0A6V7IU36-F1
#
_entry.id   AF-A0A6V7IU36-F1
#
_cell.length_a   1.000
_cell.length_b   1.000
_cell.length_c   1.000
_cell.angle_alpha   90.00
_cell.angle_beta   90.00
_cell.angle_gamma   90.00
#
_symmetry.space_group_name_H-M   'P 1'
#
loop_
_entity.id
_entity.type
_entity.pdbx_description
1 polymer ?
#
loop_
_entity_poly.entity_id
_entity_poly.type
_entity_poly.pdbx_seq_one_letter_code
_entity_poly.pdbx_strand_id
1 'polypeptide(L)'
;TGRGVVVACGDQTVMGRVAKLTSRLAPRTTPLAREINLFMRYISCWAVFLGVSFFAMALAMGYEWIESLVFLIGIIVANVPEGLLATVTVSLTLTAKRMAGKNCLVKNLQAIETLGCTAVICSDKTGTLTQNKMT
;
A
#
# COMPACT_ATOMS: atom_id res chain seq x y z
N THR A 1 18.75 46.56 11.85
CA THR A 1 17.29 46.64 12.11
C THR A 1 16.58 47.00 10.83
N GLY A 2 15.43 46.38 10.53
CA GLY A 2 14.65 46.66 9.32
C GLY A 2 13.21 46.99 9.69
N ARG A 3 12.56 47.88 8.92
CA ARG A 3 11.12 48.17 8.99
C ARG A 3 10.48 47.77 7.67
N GLY A 4 9.26 47.25 7.71
CA GLY A 4 8.52 46.83 6.52
C GLY A 4 7.01 46.83 6.78
N VAL A 5 6.23 46.89 5.70
CA VAL A 5 4.77 46.83 5.73
C VAL A 5 4.32 45.38 5.49
N VAL A 6 3.32 44.94 6.23
CA VAL A 6 2.74 43.60 6.06
C VAL A 6 1.97 43.57 4.73
N VAL A 7 2.38 42.69 3.81
CA VAL A 7 1.76 42.55 2.48
C VAL A 7 0.81 41.35 2.38
N ALA A 8 0.93 40.35 3.25
CA ALA A 8 0.07 39.17 3.28
C ALA A 8 0.08 38.50 4.66
N CYS A 9 -1.05 37.89 5.06
CA CYS A 9 -1.23 37.14 6.30
C CYS A 9 -1.88 35.77 6.05
N GLY A 10 -1.62 34.81 6.93
CA GLY A 10 -2.23 33.46 6.88
C GLY A 10 -1.97 32.73 5.56
N ASP A 11 -3.02 32.11 5.01
CA ASP A 11 -3.00 31.33 3.75
C ASP A 11 -2.53 32.12 2.53
N GLN A 12 -2.64 33.45 2.54
CA GLN A 12 -2.23 34.29 1.42
C GLN A 12 -0.70 34.51 1.39
N THR A 13 0.01 34.17 2.47
CA THR A 13 1.47 34.19 2.49
C THR A 13 2.07 33.15 1.54
N VAL A 14 3.34 33.31 1.15
CA VAL A 14 4.04 32.32 0.33
C VAL A 14 4.07 30.96 1.04
N MET A 15 4.41 30.93 2.33
CA MET A 15 4.42 29.69 3.12
C MET A 15 3.03 29.09 3.31
N GLY A 16 2.00 29.92 3.50
CA GLY A 16 0.61 29.47 3.59
C GLY A 16 0.14 28.77 2.31
N ARG A 17 0.48 29.32 1.14
CA ARG A 17 0.19 28.68 -0.15
C ARG A 17 0.95 27.36 -0.32
N VAL A 18 2.22 27.28 0.07
CA VAL A 18 3.01 26.02 0.00
C VAL A 18 2.42 24.95 0.92
N ALA A 19 2.09 25.28 2.17
CA ALA A 19 1.46 24.34 3.11
C ALA A 19 0.08 23.85 2.63
N LYS A 20 -0.68 24.71 1.95
CA LYS A 20 -1.95 24.34 1.34
C LYS A 20 -1.79 23.41 0.14
N LEU A 21 -0.72 23.58 -0.64
CA LEU A 21 -0.40 22.67 -1.75
C LEU A 21 0.03 21.28 -1.23
N THR A 22 0.89 21.24 -0.21
CA THR A 22 1.39 19.96 0.35
C THR A 22 0.30 19.14 1.04
N SER A 23 -0.66 19.80 1.70
CA SER A 23 -1.79 19.11 2.36
C SER A 23 -2.85 18.56 1.40
N ARG A 24 -2.91 19.05 0.15
CA ARG A 24 -3.90 18.64 -0.85
C ARG A 24 -3.48 17.44 -1.72
N LEU A 25 -2.26 16.92 -1.55
CA LEU A 25 -1.80 15.77 -2.32
C LEU A 25 -2.51 14.49 -1.85
N ALA A 26 -3.26 13.88 -2.77
CA ALA A 26 -3.88 12.59 -2.52
C ALA A 26 -2.80 11.49 -2.37
N PRO A 27 -2.94 10.58 -1.39
CA PRO A 27 -2.04 9.44 -1.27
C PRO A 27 -2.14 8.57 -2.52
N ARG A 28 -1.00 8.24 -3.13
CA ARG A 28 -0.90 7.29 -4.23
C ARG A 28 -0.81 5.86 -3.67
N THR A 29 -1.40 4.91 -4.38
CA THR A 29 -1.24 3.49 -4.08
C THR A 29 0.21 3.07 -4.31
N THR A 30 0.77 2.25 -3.41
CA THR A 30 2.14 1.77 -3.56
C THR A 30 2.24 0.60 -4.55
N PRO A 31 3.43 0.34 -5.13
CA PRO A 31 3.61 -0.75 -6.09
C PRO A 31 3.15 -2.13 -5.56
N LEU A 32 3.50 -2.52 -4.34
CA LEU A 32 3.10 -3.80 -3.73
C LEU A 32 1.61 -3.85 -3.46
N ALA A 33 0.99 -2.74 -3.02
CA ALA A 33 -0.46 -2.70 -2.89
C ALA A 33 -1.15 -2.94 -4.24
N ARG A 34 -0.57 -2.43 -5.34
CA ARG A 34 -1.06 -2.69 -6.70
C ARG A 34 -0.85 -4.15 -7.11
N GLU A 35 0.33 -4.71 -6.86
CA GLU A 35 0.66 -6.10 -7.19
C GLU A 35 -0.19 -7.10 -6.38
N ILE A 36 -0.39 -6.86 -5.08
CA ILE A 36 -1.27 -7.69 -4.24
C ILE A 36 -2.70 -7.66 -4.76
N ASN A 37 -3.22 -6.49 -5.15
CA ASN A 37 -4.57 -6.40 -5.72
C ASN A 37 -4.70 -7.16 -7.04
N LEU A 38 -3.67 -7.10 -7.90
CA LEU A 38 -3.64 -7.89 -9.14
C LEU A 38 -3.59 -9.39 -8.86
N PHE A 39 -2.72 -9.81 -7.93
CA PHE A 39 -2.58 -11.19 -7.51
C PHE A 39 -3.89 -11.75 -6.92
N MET A 40 -4.51 -11.02 -6.00
CA MET A 40 -5.80 -11.38 -5.41
C MET A 40 -6.88 -11.51 -6.50
N ARG A 41 -6.92 -10.58 -7.47
CA ARG A 41 -7.89 -10.65 -8.57
C ARG A 41 -7.71 -11.90 -9.43
N TYR A 42 -6.46 -12.30 -9.73
CA TYR A 42 -6.20 -13.52 -10.49
C TYR A 42 -6.61 -14.77 -9.73
N ILE A 43 -6.26 -14.87 -8.44
CA ILE A 43 -6.64 -16.04 -7.63
C ILE A 43 -8.14 -16.12 -7.44
N SER A 44 -8.82 -15.00 -7.13
CA SER A 44 -10.28 -15.00 -6.99
C SER A 44 -10.97 -15.40 -8.29
N CYS A 45 -10.47 -14.95 -9.45
CA CYS A 45 -11.02 -15.37 -10.74
C CYS A 45 -10.85 -16.88 -10.96
N TRP A 46 -9.67 -17.43 -10.62
CA TRP A 46 -9.40 -18.87 -10.69
C TRP A 46 -10.27 -19.68 -9.73
N ALA A 47 -10.42 -19.23 -8.49
CA ALA A 47 -11.23 -19.88 -7.46
C ALA A 47 -12.71 -19.94 -7.86
N VAL A 48 -13.26 -18.84 -8.40
CA VAL A 48 -14.64 -18.81 -8.89
C VAL A 48 -14.81 -19.71 -10.12
N PHE A 49 -13.87 -19.69 -11.05
CA PHE A 49 -13.91 -20.57 -12.22
C PHE A 49 -13.96 -22.05 -11.82
N LEU A 50 -13.05 -22.48 -10.94
CA LEU A 50 -13.04 -23.83 -10.41
C LEU A 50 -14.33 -24.14 -9.65
N GLY A 51 -14.74 -23.27 -8.72
CA GLY A 51 -15.97 -23.46 -7.95
C GLY A 51 -17.20 -23.67 -8.81
N VAL A 52 -17.44 -22.80 -9.80
CA VAL A 52 -18.60 -22.89 -10.70
C VAL A 52 -18.52 -24.14 -11.59
N SER A 53 -17.33 -24.49 -12.09
CA SER A 53 -17.15 -25.69 -12.92
C SER A 53 -17.49 -26.98 -12.15
N PHE A 54 -17.02 -27.10 -10.90
CA PHE A 54 -17.31 -28.25 -10.06
C PHE A 54 -18.76 -28.26 -9.57
N PHE A 55 -19.35 -27.09 -9.31
CA PHE A 55 -20.77 -26.97 -8.99
C PHE A 55 -21.66 -27.47 -10.14
N ALA A 56 -21.37 -27.05 -11.38
CA ALA A 56 -22.09 -27.52 -12.57
C ALA A 56 -21.91 -29.03 -12.77
N MET A 57 -20.70 -29.55 -12.56
CA MET A 57 -20.43 -30.99 -12.64
C MET A 57 -21.19 -31.79 -11.57
N ALA A 58 -21.24 -31.29 -10.32
CA ALA A 58 -21.98 -31.94 -9.24
C ALA A 58 -23.48 -32.03 -9.54
N LEU A 59 -24.08 -30.96 -10.06
CA LEU A 59 -25.48 -30.99 -10.51
C LEU A 59 -25.70 -31.99 -11.66
N ALA A 60 -24.76 -32.05 -12.61
CA ALA A 60 -24.84 -33.00 -13.72
C ALA A 60 -24.72 -34.48 -13.27
N MET A 61 -24.00 -34.73 -12.17
CA MET A 61 -23.87 -36.07 -11.56
C MET A 61 -25.05 -36.45 -10.66
N GLY A 62 -26.02 -35.56 -10.46
CA GLY A 62 -27.24 -35.83 -9.69
C GLY A 62 -27.11 -35.62 -8.17
N TYR A 63 -26.10 -34.87 -7.71
CA TYR A 63 -26.01 -34.45 -6.31
C TYR A 63 -27.14 -33.48 -5.94
N GLU A 64 -27.53 -33.46 -4.66
CA GLU A 64 -28.48 -32.46 -4.17
C GLU A 64 -27.90 -31.04 -4.30
N TRP A 65 -28.79 -30.07 -4.51
CA TRP A 65 -28.40 -28.66 -4.70
C TRP A 65 -27.70 -28.08 -3.46
N ILE A 66 -28.09 -28.51 -2.26
CA ILE A 66 -27.51 -28.08 -0.98
C ILE A 66 -26.07 -28.61 -0.87
N GLU A 67 -25.86 -29.91 -1.14
CA GLU A 67 -24.54 -30.52 -1.10
C GLU A 67 -23.60 -29.88 -2.12
N SER A 68 -24.09 -29.65 -3.34
CA SER A 68 -23.33 -28.98 -4.40
C SER A 68 -22.90 -27.56 -3.98
N LEU A 69 -23.78 -26.83 -3.29
CA LEU A 69 -23.47 -25.49 -2.78
C LEU A 69 -22.45 -25.50 -1.64
N VAL A 70 -22.49 -26.50 -0.76
CA VAL A 70 -21.47 -26.71 0.27
C VAL A 70 -20.10 -27.00 -0.38
N PHE A 71 -20.06 -27.83 -1.42
CA PHE A 71 -18.82 -28.08 -2.18
C PHE A 71 -18.28 -26.81 -2.86
N LEU A 72 -19.15 -26.00 -3.46
CA LEU A 72 -18.77 -24.72 -4.08
C LEU A 72 -18.08 -23.79 -3.06
N ILE A 73 -18.69 -23.60 -1.88
CA ILE A 73 -18.11 -22.76 -0.83
C ILE A 73 -16.78 -23.33 -0.36
N GLY A 74 -16.70 -24.65 -0.16
CA GLY A 74 -15.46 -25.33 0.23
C GLY A 74 -14.31 -25.11 -0.75
N ILE A 75 -14.58 -25.20 -2.05
CA ILE A 75 -13.58 -24.96 -3.10
C ILE A 75 -13.13 -23.50 -3.10
N ILE A 76 -14.06 -22.55 -2.98
CA ILE A 76 -13.71 -21.12 -2.97
C ILE A 76 -12.83 -20.81 -1.76
N VAL A 77 -13.23 -21.21 -0.55
CA VAL A 77 -12.46 -20.97 0.69
C VAL A 77 -11.09 -21.63 0.61
N ALA A 78 -10.99 -22.88 0.13
CA ALA A 78 -9.71 -23.57 0.00
C ALA A 78 -8.70 -22.89 -0.96
N ASN A 79 -9.18 -22.06 -1.89
CA ASN A 79 -8.33 -21.38 -2.88
C ASN A 79 -8.04 -19.91 -2.55
N VAL A 80 -8.78 -19.29 -1.62
CA VAL A 80 -8.55 -17.89 -1.23
C VAL A 80 -7.42 -17.86 -0.20
N PRO A 81 -6.33 -17.08 -0.40
CA PRO A 81 -5.22 -17.07 0.55
C PRO A 81 -5.48 -16.08 1.70
N GLU A 82 -6.21 -16.50 2.74
CA GLU A 82 -6.59 -15.61 3.86
C GLU A 82 -5.38 -15.11 4.66
N GLY A 83 -4.28 -15.88 4.65
CA GLY A 83 -3.04 -15.53 5.35
C GLY A 83 -2.15 -14.51 4.63
N LEU A 84 -2.40 -14.20 3.36
CA LEU A 84 -1.48 -13.37 2.56
C LEU A 84 -1.31 -11.95 3.12
N LEU A 85 -2.42 -11.27 3.40
CA LEU A 85 -2.38 -9.90 3.91
C LEU A 85 -1.70 -9.80 5.28
N ALA A 86 -1.95 -10.79 6.14
CA ALA A 86 -1.33 -10.87 7.46
C ALA A 86 0.19 -11.09 7.37
N THR A 87 0.63 -12.04 6.55
CA THR A 87 2.06 -12.36 6.37
C THR A 87 2.84 -11.19 5.77
N VAL A 88 2.27 -10.49 4.78
CA VAL A 88 2.87 -9.27 4.21
C VAL A 88 3.02 -8.19 5.29
N THR A 89 1.97 -7.95 6.08
CA THR A 89 1.99 -6.93 7.14
C THR A 89 3.04 -7.25 8.20
N VAL A 90 3.15 -8.51 8.63
CA VAL A 90 4.16 -8.98 9.58
C VAL A 90 5.57 -8.80 9.00
N SER A 91 5.79 -9.16 7.74
CA SER A 91 7.07 -8.99 7.05
C SER A 91 7.50 -7.51 7.00
N LEU A 92 6.60 -6.61 6.62
CA LEU A 92 6.86 -5.17 6.60
C LEU A 92 7.13 -4.62 8.00
N THR A 93 6.40 -5.09 9.01
CA THR A 93 6.56 -4.66 10.41
C THR A 93 7.93 -5.08 10.98
N LEU A 94 8.35 -6.32 10.72
CA LEU A 94 9.68 -6.80 11.12
C LEU A 94 10.78 -5.97 10.44
N THR A 95 10.59 -5.62 9.17
CA THR A 95 11.52 -4.77 8.43
C THR A 95 11.55 -3.35 9.00
N ALA A 96 10.39 -2.77 9.34
CA ALA A 96 10.29 -1.47 10.01
C ALA A 96 11.06 -1.45 11.33
N LYS A 97 10.90 -2.51 12.14
CA LYS A 97 11.61 -2.66 13.41
C LYS A 97 13.13 -2.72 13.22
N ARG A 98 13.60 -3.42 12.18
CA ARG A 98 15.03 -3.47 11.82
C ARG A 98 15.57 -2.11 11.38
N MET A 99 14.80 -1.32 10.63
CA MET A 99 15.20 0.04 10.22
C MET A 99 15.24 1.00 11.40
N ALA A 100 14.27 0.90 12.33
CA ALA A 100 14.25 1.71 13.54
C ALA A 100 15.49 1.48 14.41
N GLY A 101 15.99 0.23 14.49
CA GLY A 101 17.25 -0.09 15.15
C GLY A 101 18.49 0.56 14.53
N LYS A 102 18.38 1.11 13.31
CA LYS A 102 19.43 1.87 12.60
C LYS A 102 19.12 3.36 12.53
N ASN A 103 18.31 3.90 13.45
CA ASN A 103 17.88 5.30 13.49
C ASN A 103 17.08 5.77 12.25
N CYS A 104 16.49 4.84 11.49
CA CYS A 104 15.59 5.14 10.36
C CYS A 104 14.14 4.86 10.77
N LEU A 105 13.41 5.90 11.16
CA LEU A 105 12.02 5.78 11.61
C LEU A 105 11.05 5.74 10.42
N VAL A 106 10.30 4.64 10.31
CA VAL A 106 9.24 4.45 9.32
C VAL A 106 7.88 4.80 9.92
N LYS A 107 7.21 5.84 9.42
CA LYS A 107 5.86 6.24 9.87
C LYS A 107 4.73 5.49 9.16
N ASN A 108 4.95 5.05 7.92
CA ASN A 108 4.00 4.27 7.12
C ASN A 108 4.73 3.03 6.60
N LEU A 109 4.23 1.83 6.92
CA LEU A 109 4.82 0.55 6.50
C LEU A 109 4.98 0.43 4.98
N GLN A 110 4.10 1.07 4.21
CA GLN A 110 4.15 1.06 2.74
C GLN A 110 5.36 1.82 2.18
N ALA A 111 5.98 2.72 2.98
CA ALA A 111 7.16 3.46 2.57
C ALA A 111 8.41 2.55 2.44
N ILE A 112 8.45 1.45 3.19
CA ILE A 112 9.55 0.45 3.15
C ILE A 112 9.67 -0.14 1.76
N GLU A 113 8.54 -0.49 1.19
CA GLU A 113 8.44 -1.08 -0.12
C GLU A 113 8.72 -0.06 -1.22
N THR A 114 8.19 1.16 -1.08
CA THR A 114 8.47 2.26 -2.01
C THR A 114 9.98 2.53 -2.10
N LEU A 115 10.70 2.51 -0.97
CA LEU A 115 12.16 2.66 -0.93
C LEU A 115 12.86 1.53 -1.71
N GLY A 116 12.39 0.28 -1.57
CA GLY A 116 12.96 -0.88 -2.26
C GLY A 116 12.79 -0.85 -3.78
N CYS A 117 11.73 -0.20 -4.28
CA CYS A 117 11.45 -0.06 -5.72
C CYS A 117 11.81 1.33 -6.27
N THR A 118 12.51 2.17 -5.51
CA THR A 118 12.86 3.53 -5.94
C THR A 118 13.93 3.50 -7.04
N ALA A 119 13.61 4.05 -8.20
CA ALA A 119 14.54 4.18 -9.33
C ALA A 119 15.25 5.55 -9.38
N VAL A 120 14.65 6.59 -8.79
CA VAL A 120 15.16 7.97 -8.83
C VAL A 120 15.08 8.58 -7.43
N ILE A 121 16.19 9.12 -6.95
CA ILE A 121 16.27 9.83 -5.67
C ILE A 121 16.38 11.33 -5.95
N CYS A 122 15.33 12.09 -5.63
CA CYS A 122 15.36 13.54 -5.63
C CYS A 122 15.82 14.02 -4.25
N SER A 123 17.07 14.49 -4.14
CA SER A 123 17.63 14.97 -2.88
C SER A 123 17.74 16.49 -2.85
N ASP A 124 17.37 17.09 -1.71
CA ASP A 124 17.62 18.52 -1.47
C ASP A 124 19.09 18.76 -1.10
N LYS A 125 19.62 19.94 -1.41
CA LYS A 125 21.04 20.24 -1.18
C LYS A 125 21.28 20.70 0.26
N THR A 126 20.57 21.72 0.70
CA THR A 126 20.87 22.43 1.95
C THR A 126 20.25 21.71 3.14
N GLY A 127 21.06 21.21 4.06
CA GLY A 127 20.56 20.48 5.25
C GLY A 127 20.22 19.00 5.01
N THR A 128 20.31 18.52 3.76
CA THR A 128 20.19 17.08 3.42
C THR A 128 21.53 16.54 2.91
N LEU A 129 22.02 17.01 1.76
CA LEU A 129 23.37 16.63 1.26
C LEU A 129 24.50 17.37 1.99
N THR A 130 24.23 18.62 2.38
CA THR A 130 25.18 19.48 3.08
C THR A 130 24.76 19.65 4.53
N GLN A 131 25.73 19.91 5.42
CA GLN A 131 25.47 20.12 6.85
C GLN A 131 24.79 21.45 7.17
N ASN A 132 24.49 22.28 6.16
CA ASN A 132 23.98 23.64 6.32
C ASN A 132 24.84 24.50 7.27
N LYS A 133 26.16 24.35 7.17
CA LYS A 133 27.17 25.12 7.91
C LYS A 133 28.20 25.64 6.92
N MET A 134 28.55 26.91 7.03
CA MET A 134 29.66 27.48 6.26
C MET A 134 30.97 27.04 6.93
N THR A 135 31.78 26.32 6.17
CA THR A 135 33.13 25.86 6.52
C THR A 135 34.08 26.29 5.41
#